data_AF-A0A486P981-F1
#
_entry.id   AF-A0A486P981-F1
#
_cell.length_a   1.000
_cell.length_b   1.000
_cell.length_c   1.000
_cell.angle_alpha   90.00
_cell.angle_beta   90.00
_cell.angle_gamma   90.00
#
_symmetry.space_group_name_H-M   'P 1'
#
loop_
_entity.id
_entity.type
_entity.pdbx_description
1 polymer ?
#
loop_
_entity_poly.entity_id
_entity_poly.type
_entity_poly.pdbx_seq_one_letter_code
_entity_poly.pdbx_strand_id
1 'polypeptide(L)'
;MKTPLRLALVGDNHPDIVAHQAIPLAIDDAAAVLEQPVKYDWLATPSIASGEALAEYDAIWVVPGSPYRHPEGAFTAIRYARENSIPFLGTCGGFQHAVIEYARNVLGWQDAGHAETDSEGRMVIAPLSCSLVETSAVVELRANTLIARAYGRESIEEGYHCRYGVSSAFAAELEQGDLRVTGWDEEGEIRAVELVTHPFFVATLFQHERHALDGRPAPLVQAFLRAAAQ
;
A
#
# COMPACT_ATOMS: atom_id res chain seq x y z
N MET A 1 18.27 -23.63 -8.88
CA MET A 1 16.90 -23.27 -8.45
C MET A 1 17.01 -21.96 -7.70
N LYS A 2 16.20 -20.94 -8.04
CA LYS A 2 16.22 -19.66 -7.31
C LYS A 2 15.70 -19.88 -5.88
N THR A 3 16.30 -19.22 -4.90
CA THR A 3 15.78 -19.21 -3.52
C THR A 3 14.39 -18.56 -3.54
N PRO A 4 13.37 -19.16 -2.90
CA PRO A 4 12.06 -18.53 -2.82
C PRO A 4 12.10 -17.22 -2.04
N LEU A 5 11.48 -16.17 -2.58
CA LEU A 5 11.23 -14.95 -1.83
C LEU A 5 10.22 -15.21 -0.73
N ARG A 6 10.37 -14.52 0.39
CA ARG A 6 9.45 -14.55 1.53
C ARG A 6 8.73 -13.23 1.65
N LEU A 7 7.42 -13.25 1.47
CA LEU A 7 6.55 -12.08 1.54
C LEU A 7 5.71 -12.09 2.81
N ALA A 8 5.73 -11.00 3.56
CA ALA A 8 4.80 -10.78 4.66
C ALA A 8 3.53 -10.09 4.14
N LEU A 9 2.38 -10.73 4.26
CA LEU A 9 1.06 -10.12 4.02
C LEU A 9 0.48 -9.68 5.36
N VAL A 10 0.57 -8.39 5.65
CA VAL A 10 0.18 -7.81 6.94
C VAL A 10 -1.23 -7.25 6.86
N GLY A 11 -2.14 -7.83 7.66
CA GLY A 11 -3.55 -7.45 7.73
C GLY A 11 -4.35 -8.48 8.54
N ASP A 12 -5.66 -8.31 8.71
CA ASP A 12 -6.52 -9.29 9.38
C ASP A 12 -7.31 -10.16 8.38
N ASN A 13 -6.90 -11.42 8.16
CA ASN A 13 -7.37 -12.20 7.00
C ASN A 13 -8.85 -12.48 7.12
N HIS A 14 -9.55 -12.27 6.03
CA HIS A 14 -10.98 -12.51 5.98
C HIS A 14 -11.39 -12.98 4.60
N PRO A 15 -12.05 -14.15 4.50
CA PRO A 15 -12.44 -14.72 3.21
C PRO A 15 -13.45 -13.83 2.46
N ASP A 16 -14.25 -13.03 3.17
CA ASP A 16 -15.27 -12.17 2.54
C ASP A 16 -14.69 -10.88 1.94
N ILE A 17 -13.41 -10.56 2.17
CA ILE A 17 -12.77 -9.39 1.58
C ILE A 17 -12.24 -9.78 0.19
N VAL A 18 -12.81 -9.16 -0.85
CA VAL A 18 -12.49 -9.46 -2.26
C VAL A 18 -10.99 -9.32 -2.55
N ALA A 19 -10.34 -8.28 -2.02
CA ALA A 19 -8.91 -8.11 -2.18
C ALA A 19 -8.10 -9.28 -1.58
N HIS A 20 -8.50 -9.83 -0.42
CA HIS A 20 -7.80 -10.96 0.20
C HIS A 20 -7.89 -12.24 -0.63
N GLN A 21 -8.99 -12.43 -1.37
CA GLN A 21 -9.13 -13.52 -2.32
C GLN A 21 -8.22 -13.31 -3.55
N ALA A 22 -8.04 -12.05 -3.97
CA ALA A 22 -7.28 -11.70 -5.17
C ALA A 22 -5.76 -11.70 -4.96
N ILE A 23 -5.28 -11.35 -3.75
CA ILE A 23 -3.85 -11.21 -3.45
C ILE A 23 -3.04 -12.48 -3.77
N PRO A 24 -3.43 -13.70 -3.34
CA PRO A 24 -2.73 -14.92 -3.72
C PRO A 24 -2.59 -15.09 -5.23
N LEU A 25 -3.68 -14.85 -5.98
CA LEU A 25 -3.69 -14.97 -7.44
C LEU A 25 -2.76 -13.95 -8.10
N ALA A 26 -2.74 -12.72 -7.58
CA ALA A 26 -1.87 -11.66 -8.07
C ALA A 26 -0.38 -11.98 -7.82
N ILE A 27 -0.06 -12.58 -6.67
CA ILE A 27 1.30 -13.04 -6.35
C ILE A 27 1.70 -14.19 -7.26
N ASP A 28 0.83 -15.20 -7.43
CA ASP A 28 1.12 -16.38 -8.24
C ASP A 28 1.34 -16.01 -9.72
N ASP A 29 0.50 -15.13 -10.29
CA ASP A 29 0.68 -14.60 -11.65
C ASP A 29 2.03 -13.87 -11.78
N ALA A 30 2.31 -12.95 -10.85
CA ALA A 30 3.53 -12.17 -10.88
C ALA A 30 4.80 -13.04 -10.69
N ALA A 31 4.74 -14.03 -9.80
CA ALA A 31 5.81 -15.00 -9.57
C ALA A 31 6.09 -15.85 -10.81
N ALA A 32 5.03 -16.27 -11.53
CA ALA A 32 5.15 -17.00 -12.78
C ALA A 32 5.81 -16.16 -13.88
N VAL A 33 5.35 -14.91 -14.05
CA VAL A 33 5.91 -13.96 -15.04
C VAL A 33 7.39 -13.67 -14.79
N LEU A 34 7.81 -13.57 -13.52
CA LEU A 34 9.19 -13.29 -13.14
C LEU A 34 10.09 -14.53 -13.04
N GLU A 35 9.52 -15.73 -13.23
CA GLU A 35 10.17 -17.01 -12.94
C GLU A 35 10.87 -17.00 -11.57
N GLN A 36 10.18 -16.46 -10.56
CA GLN A 36 10.69 -16.26 -9.21
C GLN A 36 9.77 -16.98 -8.22
N PRO A 37 10.21 -18.07 -7.56
CA PRO A 37 9.42 -18.69 -6.52
C PRO A 37 9.15 -17.70 -5.38
N VAL A 38 7.90 -17.64 -4.92
CA VAL A 38 7.47 -16.81 -3.79
C VAL A 38 6.73 -17.67 -2.80
N LYS A 39 7.02 -17.47 -1.52
CA LYS A 39 6.23 -17.95 -0.38
C LYS A 39 5.73 -16.72 0.36
N TYR A 40 4.48 -16.75 0.78
CA TYR A 40 3.89 -15.66 1.55
C TYR A 40 3.27 -16.18 2.83
N ASP A 41 3.39 -15.40 3.90
CA ASP A 41 2.76 -15.65 5.18
C ASP A 41 1.77 -14.52 5.47
N TRP A 42 0.56 -14.88 5.89
CA TRP A 42 -0.43 -13.93 6.36
C TRP A 42 -0.20 -13.64 7.85
N LEU A 43 0.16 -12.41 8.17
CA LEU A 43 0.46 -11.95 9.52
C LEU A 43 -0.68 -11.06 10.01
N ALA A 44 -1.44 -11.58 10.98
CA ALA A 44 -2.49 -10.83 11.65
C ALA A 44 -1.91 -9.60 12.34
N THR A 45 -2.58 -8.45 12.28
CA THR A 45 -2.05 -7.23 12.89
C THR A 45 -1.75 -7.38 14.40
N PRO A 46 -2.52 -8.15 15.21
CA PRO A 46 -2.18 -8.38 16.62
C PRO A 46 -0.96 -9.28 16.87
N SER A 47 -0.45 -10.02 15.87
CA SER A 47 0.74 -10.86 16.04
C SER A 47 2.05 -10.09 15.82
N ILE A 48 1.99 -8.85 15.35
CA ILE A 48 3.17 -8.02 15.08
C ILE A 48 3.41 -7.09 16.27
N ALA A 49 4.17 -7.57 17.25
CA ALA A 49 4.54 -6.80 18.43
C ALA A 49 5.81 -5.94 18.23
N SER A 50 6.69 -6.35 17.31
CA SER A 50 7.93 -5.66 16.98
C SER A 50 8.37 -5.99 15.55
N GLY A 51 9.35 -5.25 15.03
CA GLY A 51 9.95 -5.53 13.72
C GLY A 51 10.73 -6.83 13.64
N GLU A 52 11.05 -7.49 14.76
CA GLU A 52 11.79 -8.76 14.75
C GLU A 52 11.01 -9.87 14.03
N ALA A 53 9.68 -9.87 14.16
CA ALA A 53 8.79 -10.79 13.46
C ALA A 53 8.82 -10.61 11.93
N LEU A 54 9.42 -9.53 11.44
CA LEU A 54 9.47 -9.16 10.03
C LEU A 54 10.87 -9.35 9.40
N ALA A 55 11.87 -9.69 10.22
CA ALA A 55 13.27 -9.74 9.80
C ALA A 55 13.60 -10.86 8.79
N GLU A 56 12.73 -11.86 8.68
CA GLU A 56 12.91 -13.01 7.78
C GLU A 56 12.24 -12.85 6.41
N TYR A 57 11.60 -11.70 6.16
CA TYR A 57 10.87 -11.42 4.92
C TYR A 57 11.66 -10.49 4.00
N ASP A 58 11.67 -10.83 2.72
CA ASP A 58 12.32 -10.06 1.66
C ASP A 58 11.46 -8.86 1.22
N ALA A 59 10.17 -8.88 1.53
CA ALA A 59 9.22 -7.84 1.17
C ALA A 59 8.00 -7.84 2.10
N ILE A 60 7.36 -6.68 2.24
CA ILE A 60 6.21 -6.49 3.13
C ILE A 60 5.08 -5.83 2.35
N TRP A 61 3.90 -6.44 2.38
CA TRP A 61 2.68 -5.85 1.85
C TRP A 61 1.67 -5.67 2.97
N VAL A 62 1.32 -4.42 3.28
CA VAL A 62 0.17 -4.11 4.17
C VAL A 62 -1.10 -4.05 3.32
N VAL A 63 -1.95 -5.04 3.51
CA VAL A 63 -3.07 -5.35 2.62
C VAL A 63 -4.33 -4.54 2.97
N PRO A 64 -5.39 -4.53 2.13
CA PRO A 64 -6.64 -3.87 2.47
C PRO A 64 -7.35 -4.48 3.69
N GLY A 65 -8.50 -3.93 4.07
CA GLY A 65 -9.30 -4.42 5.20
C GLY A 65 -9.11 -3.65 6.50
N SER A 66 -8.70 -2.38 6.43
CA SER A 66 -8.86 -1.46 7.57
C SER A 66 -10.36 -1.17 7.82
N PRO A 67 -10.76 -0.86 9.07
CA PRO A 67 -9.94 -0.76 10.29
C PRO A 67 -9.32 -2.09 10.73
N TYR A 68 -8.01 -2.07 10.99
CA TYR A 68 -7.31 -3.25 11.50
C TYR A 68 -7.67 -3.52 12.96
N ARG A 69 -7.63 -4.79 13.36
CA ARG A 69 -7.87 -5.20 14.77
C ARG A 69 -6.83 -4.61 15.72
N HIS A 70 -5.59 -4.45 15.26
CA HIS A 70 -4.51 -3.83 16.01
C HIS A 70 -3.66 -2.92 15.11
N PRO A 71 -4.04 -1.64 14.92
CA PRO A 71 -3.40 -0.75 13.95
C PRO A 71 -1.89 -0.55 14.20
N GLU A 72 -1.44 -0.63 15.45
CA GLU A 72 -0.01 -0.56 15.80
C GLU A 72 0.84 -1.66 15.13
N GLY A 73 0.26 -2.83 14.85
CA GLY A 73 0.95 -3.89 14.11
C GLY A 73 1.18 -3.50 12.64
N ALA A 74 0.21 -2.84 12.01
CA ALA A 74 0.37 -2.30 10.66
C ALA A 74 1.40 -1.16 10.64
N PHE A 75 1.34 -0.22 11.60
CA PHE A 75 2.35 0.85 11.70
C PHE A 75 3.75 0.30 11.94
N THR A 76 3.89 -0.71 12.79
CA THR A 76 5.17 -1.40 13.03
C THR A 76 5.72 -1.99 11.74
N ALA A 77 4.88 -2.66 10.93
CA ALA A 77 5.31 -3.25 9.68
C ALA A 77 5.74 -2.22 8.64
N ILE A 78 4.97 -1.14 8.47
CA ILE A 78 5.28 -0.04 7.56
C ILE A 78 6.60 0.61 7.95
N ARG A 79 6.75 0.96 9.23
CA ARG A 79 7.94 1.60 9.76
C ARG A 79 9.15 0.70 9.59
N TYR A 80 9.02 -0.59 9.92
CA TYR A 80 10.10 -1.56 9.76
C TYR A 80 10.56 -1.64 8.31
N ALA A 81 9.61 -1.72 7.36
CA ALA A 81 9.94 -1.73 5.94
C ALA A 81 10.72 -0.46 5.53
N ARG A 82 10.16 0.72 5.88
CA ARG A 82 10.73 2.04 5.57
C ARG A 82 12.15 2.22 6.11
N GLU A 83 12.37 1.85 7.37
CA GLU A 83 13.66 2.09 8.06
C GLU A 83 14.74 1.08 7.66
N ASN A 84 14.35 -0.12 7.22
CA ASN A 84 15.29 -1.18 6.85
C ASN A 84 15.44 -1.36 5.33
N SER A 85 14.88 -0.45 4.53
CA SER A 85 14.94 -0.52 3.06
C SER A 85 14.33 -1.80 2.47
N ILE A 86 13.35 -2.41 3.17
CA ILE A 86 12.68 -3.63 2.71
C ILE A 86 11.55 -3.22 1.77
N PRO A 87 11.51 -3.72 0.52
CA PRO A 87 10.44 -3.43 -0.43
C PRO A 87 9.06 -3.47 0.23
N PHE A 88 8.28 -2.40 0.00
CA PHE A 88 6.99 -2.17 0.63
C PHE A 88 5.90 -1.89 -0.41
N LEU A 89 4.76 -2.55 -0.24
CA LEU A 89 3.50 -2.25 -0.94
C LEU A 89 2.38 -2.01 0.09
N GLY A 90 1.61 -0.94 -0.07
CA GLY A 90 0.43 -0.68 0.76
C GLY A 90 -0.79 -0.38 -0.10
N THR A 91 -1.85 -1.20 -0.03
CA THR A 91 -3.08 -0.99 -0.82
C THR A 91 -4.29 -0.66 0.08
N CYS A 92 -5.11 0.32 -0.32
CA CYS A 92 -6.24 0.88 0.44
C CYS A 92 -5.91 1.19 1.91
N GLY A 93 -6.24 0.29 2.84
CA GLY A 93 -5.90 0.42 4.25
C GLY A 93 -4.40 0.56 4.49
N GLY A 94 -3.57 -0.19 3.75
CA GLY A 94 -2.11 -0.09 3.85
C GLY A 94 -1.58 1.26 3.37
N PHE A 95 -2.23 1.85 2.37
CA PHE A 95 -1.92 3.21 1.93
C PHE A 95 -2.27 4.25 2.99
N GLN A 96 -3.48 4.19 3.55
CA GLN A 96 -3.91 5.11 4.60
C GLN A 96 -2.95 5.06 5.79
N HIS A 97 -2.57 3.86 6.21
CA HIS A 97 -1.66 3.68 7.34
C HIS A 97 -0.22 4.08 7.00
N ALA A 98 0.23 3.95 5.74
CA ALA A 98 1.55 4.42 5.32
C ALA A 98 1.68 5.94 5.38
N VAL A 99 0.61 6.66 4.98
CA VAL A 99 0.52 8.12 5.10
C VAL A 99 0.57 8.56 6.56
N ILE A 100 -0.18 7.88 7.44
CA ILE A 100 -0.17 8.15 8.89
C ILE A 100 1.20 7.84 9.51
N GLU A 101 1.81 6.70 9.17
CA GLU A 101 3.14 6.31 9.68
C GLU A 101 4.19 7.36 9.34
N TYR A 102 4.19 7.84 8.10
CA TYR A 102 5.10 8.88 7.64
C TYR A 102 4.86 10.20 8.38
N ALA A 103 3.59 10.61 8.54
CA ALA A 103 3.23 11.80 9.31
C ALA A 103 3.78 11.71 10.74
N ARG A 104 3.54 10.59 11.44
CA ARG A 104 3.95 10.36 12.82
C ARG A 104 5.47 10.34 13.00
N ASN A 105 6.18 9.59 12.16
CA ASN A 105 7.58 9.24 12.40
C ASN A 105 8.58 10.09 11.62
N VAL A 106 8.20 10.63 10.45
CA VAL A 106 9.10 11.45 9.62
C VAL A 106 8.80 12.94 9.79
N LEU A 107 7.52 13.34 9.77
CA LEU A 107 7.14 14.75 9.97
C LEU A 107 7.00 15.13 11.45
N GLY A 108 7.07 14.15 12.36
CA GLY A 108 6.94 14.36 13.81
C GLY A 108 5.51 14.67 14.27
N TRP A 109 4.51 14.39 13.44
CA TRP A 109 3.10 14.60 13.75
C TRP A 109 2.54 13.43 14.56
N GLN A 110 2.97 13.32 15.82
CA GLN A 110 2.64 12.19 16.69
C GLN A 110 1.13 11.98 16.89
N ASP A 111 0.34 13.05 16.80
CA ASP A 111 -1.12 13.06 16.88
C ASP A 111 -1.83 12.89 15.52
N ALA A 112 -1.11 12.51 14.46
CA ALA A 112 -1.73 12.22 13.17
C ALA A 112 -2.66 11.00 13.28
N GLY A 113 -3.89 11.14 12.81
CA GLY A 113 -4.96 10.16 12.97
C GLY A 113 -5.78 9.91 11.71
N HIS A 114 -6.73 8.98 11.85
CA HIS A 114 -7.66 8.53 10.84
C HIS A 114 -9.10 8.85 11.27
N ALA A 115 -9.82 9.65 10.49
CA ALA A 115 -11.15 10.16 10.87
C ALA A 115 -12.22 9.07 11.06
N GLU A 116 -12.00 7.85 10.57
CA GLU A 116 -12.88 6.70 10.84
C GLU A 116 -12.79 6.17 12.27
N THR A 117 -11.60 6.24 12.89
CA THR A 117 -11.32 5.59 14.19
C THR A 117 -11.00 6.58 15.29
N ASP A 118 -10.49 7.76 14.94
CA ASP A 118 -10.02 8.77 15.89
C ASP A 118 -11.00 9.94 15.97
N SER A 119 -11.15 10.49 17.18
CA SER A 119 -11.99 11.69 17.45
C SER A 119 -11.17 12.92 17.82
N GLU A 120 -9.86 12.76 18.03
CA GLU A 120 -8.91 13.81 18.42
C GLU A 120 -7.62 13.70 17.60
N GLY A 121 -6.82 14.76 17.56
CA GLY A 121 -5.58 14.83 16.78
C GLY A 121 -5.77 15.37 15.35
N ARG A 122 -4.69 15.35 14.58
CA ARG A 122 -4.67 15.85 13.19
C ARG A 122 -5.08 14.75 12.22
N MET A 123 -6.28 14.88 11.66
CA MET A 123 -6.77 13.91 10.67
C MET A 123 -6.01 14.06 9.35
N VAL A 124 -5.05 13.18 9.13
CA VAL A 124 -4.30 13.09 7.86
C VAL A 124 -5.03 12.18 6.87
N ILE A 125 -5.90 11.30 7.37
CA ILE A 125 -6.87 10.56 6.58
C ILE A 125 -8.28 11.02 6.96
N ALA A 126 -9.08 11.41 5.96
CA ALA A 126 -10.42 11.98 6.11
C ALA A 126 -11.40 11.34 5.11
N PRO A 127 -12.73 11.47 5.31
CA PRO A 127 -13.71 11.01 4.34
C PRO A 127 -13.44 11.61 2.96
N LEU A 128 -13.51 10.79 1.93
CA LEU A 128 -13.44 11.25 0.54
C LEU A 128 -14.68 12.07 0.22
N SER A 129 -14.53 13.06 -0.68
CA SER A 129 -15.65 13.84 -1.18
C SER A 129 -16.70 12.97 -1.90
N CYS A 130 -16.24 11.94 -2.61
CA CYS A 130 -17.06 10.87 -3.18
C CYS A 130 -16.62 9.49 -2.67
N SER A 131 -17.56 8.66 -2.22
CA SER A 131 -17.27 7.31 -1.74
C SER A 131 -16.88 6.38 -2.90
N LEU A 132 -15.65 5.87 -2.92
CA LEU A 132 -15.13 4.98 -3.95
C LEU A 132 -15.32 3.50 -3.59
N VAL A 133 -16.54 3.09 -3.24
CA VAL A 133 -16.84 1.68 -2.91
C VAL A 133 -17.32 0.97 -4.17
N GLU A 134 -16.62 -0.10 -4.57
CA GLU A 134 -16.95 -0.91 -5.75
C GLU A 134 -17.06 -0.12 -7.05
N THR A 135 -16.21 0.91 -7.18
CA THR A 135 -16.15 1.80 -8.35
C THR A 135 -14.75 1.74 -8.95
N SER A 136 -14.66 1.89 -10.27
CA SER A 136 -13.39 2.13 -10.97
C SER A 136 -13.32 3.60 -11.38
N ALA A 137 -12.14 4.19 -11.27
CA ALA A 137 -11.92 5.59 -11.63
C ALA A 137 -10.54 5.77 -12.26
N VAL A 138 -10.41 6.83 -13.05
CA VAL A 138 -9.15 7.21 -13.69
C VAL A 138 -8.19 7.74 -12.62
N VAL A 139 -6.92 7.38 -12.75
CA VAL A 139 -5.81 7.91 -11.98
C VAL A 139 -4.77 8.44 -12.95
N GLU A 140 -4.48 9.73 -12.82
CA GLU A 140 -3.37 10.37 -13.48
C GLU A 140 -2.11 10.18 -12.63
N LEU A 141 -1.06 9.67 -13.24
CA LEU A 141 0.21 9.31 -12.62
C LEU A 141 1.28 10.31 -13.02
N ARG A 142 2.12 10.66 -12.06
CA ARG A 142 3.34 11.41 -12.36
C ARG A 142 4.28 10.55 -13.23
N ALA A 143 4.74 11.12 -14.34
CA ALA A 143 5.73 10.50 -15.21
C ALA A 143 7.02 10.10 -14.48
N ASN A 144 7.71 9.08 -14.98
CA ASN A 144 9.02 8.61 -14.49
C ASN A 144 9.04 8.08 -13.03
N THR A 145 7.89 7.74 -12.47
CA THR A 145 7.79 7.11 -11.14
C THR A 145 7.85 5.58 -11.21
N LEU A 146 7.91 4.86 -10.08
CA LEU A 146 7.81 3.40 -10.08
C LEU A 146 6.44 2.96 -10.59
N ILE A 147 5.38 3.66 -10.17
CA ILE A 147 4.00 3.32 -10.55
C ILE A 147 3.81 3.52 -12.05
N ALA A 148 4.15 4.70 -12.60
CA ALA A 148 4.01 4.94 -14.04
C ALA A 148 4.84 3.96 -14.88
N ARG A 149 6.03 3.59 -14.42
CA ARG A 149 6.87 2.56 -15.08
C ARG A 149 6.28 1.17 -15.01
N ALA A 150 5.67 0.79 -13.89
CA ALA A 150 5.01 -0.51 -13.74
C ALA A 150 3.81 -0.63 -14.68
N TYR A 151 3.02 0.44 -14.82
CA TYR A 151 1.87 0.47 -15.72
C TYR A 151 2.22 0.73 -17.19
N GLY A 152 3.37 1.34 -17.47
CA GLY A 152 3.80 1.72 -18.81
C GLY A 152 2.99 2.88 -19.42
N ARG A 153 2.25 3.63 -18.60
CA ARG A 153 1.40 4.76 -19.01
C ARG A 153 1.17 5.71 -17.84
N GLU A 154 0.76 6.93 -18.15
CA GLU A 154 0.51 7.99 -17.17
C GLU A 154 -0.96 8.13 -16.78
N SER A 155 -1.89 7.55 -17.54
CA SER A 155 -3.31 7.50 -17.19
C SER A 155 -3.75 6.04 -17.07
N ILE A 156 -4.29 5.66 -15.92
CA ILE A 156 -4.73 4.29 -15.60
C ILE A 156 -6.17 4.32 -15.10
N GLU A 157 -6.86 3.17 -15.13
CA GLU A 157 -8.18 3.00 -14.53
C GLU A 157 -8.09 1.83 -13.54
N GLU A 158 -8.47 2.09 -12.29
CA GLU A 158 -8.31 1.13 -11.19
C GLU A 158 -9.53 1.08 -10.28
N GLY A 159 -9.73 -0.09 -9.66
CA GLY A 159 -10.85 -0.36 -8.77
C GLY A 159 -10.58 0.05 -7.31
N TYR A 160 -11.63 0.50 -6.63
CA TYR A 160 -11.56 0.99 -5.26
C TYR A 160 -12.57 0.27 -4.33
N HIS A 161 -12.20 0.21 -3.05
CA HIS A 161 -13.10 -0.17 -1.95
C HIS A 161 -12.74 0.62 -0.70
N CYS A 162 -12.81 1.95 -0.77
CA CYS A 162 -12.41 2.81 0.35
C CYS A 162 -13.34 4.03 0.42
N ARG A 163 -13.61 4.51 1.65
CA ARG A 163 -14.40 5.74 1.90
C ARG A 163 -13.56 6.91 2.40
N TYR A 164 -12.28 6.65 2.69
CA TYR A 164 -11.35 7.60 3.29
C TYR A 164 -10.08 7.68 2.46
N GLY A 165 -9.48 8.87 2.40
CA GLY A 165 -8.22 9.14 1.72
C GLY A 165 -7.47 10.28 2.38
N VAL A 166 -6.42 10.78 1.72
CA VAL A 166 -5.58 11.84 2.29
C VAL A 166 -6.39 13.12 2.45
N SER A 167 -6.33 13.72 3.64
CA SER A 167 -7.01 14.99 3.88
C SER A 167 -6.37 16.13 3.09
N SER A 168 -7.18 17.08 2.61
CA SER A 168 -6.69 18.24 1.87
C SER A 168 -5.69 19.07 2.67
N ALA A 169 -5.85 19.15 3.98
CA ALA A 169 -4.92 19.82 4.89
C ALA A 169 -3.55 19.13 4.92
N PHE A 170 -3.50 17.80 4.81
CA PHE A 170 -2.24 17.06 4.80
C PHE A 170 -1.60 16.96 3.40
N ALA A 171 -2.40 17.02 2.34
CA ALA A 171 -1.91 16.95 0.97
C ALA A 171 -0.79 17.97 0.67
N ALA A 172 -0.93 19.20 1.17
CA ALA A 172 0.06 20.26 1.00
C ALA A 172 1.41 19.96 1.69
N GLU A 173 1.39 19.23 2.81
CA GLU A 173 2.60 18.88 3.57
C GLU A 173 3.41 17.78 2.87
N LEU A 174 2.73 16.87 2.15
CA LEU A 174 3.37 15.83 1.35
C LEU A 174 4.18 16.39 0.16
N GLU A 175 3.88 17.61 -0.30
CA GLU A 175 4.63 18.24 -1.40
C GLU A 175 6.08 18.55 -1.02
N GLN A 176 6.37 18.72 0.27
CA GLN A 176 7.69 19.15 0.75
C GLN A 176 8.58 17.98 1.22
N GLY A 177 8.01 16.78 1.38
CA GLY A 177 8.71 15.59 1.88
C GLY A 177 9.25 14.66 0.80
N ASP A 178 9.89 13.57 1.25
CA ASP A 178 10.37 12.48 0.40
C ASP A 178 9.27 11.47 0.06
N LEU A 179 8.20 11.38 0.85
CA LEU A 179 6.98 10.68 0.47
C LEU A 179 6.22 11.54 -0.55
N ARG A 180 6.50 11.30 -1.83
CA ARG A 180 5.95 12.06 -2.94
C ARG A 180 4.59 11.54 -3.34
N VAL A 181 3.68 12.47 -3.60
CA VAL A 181 2.45 12.16 -4.33
C VAL A 181 2.78 11.88 -5.79
N THR A 182 2.32 10.73 -6.28
CA THR A 182 2.62 10.24 -7.63
C THR A 182 1.39 9.77 -8.39
N GLY A 183 0.20 9.86 -7.80
CA GLY A 183 -1.06 9.68 -8.52
C GLY A 183 -2.22 10.45 -7.90
N TRP A 184 -3.10 10.97 -8.74
CA TRP A 184 -4.26 11.77 -8.39
C TRP A 184 -5.49 11.38 -9.24
N ASP A 185 -6.68 11.77 -8.80
CA ASP A 185 -7.85 11.79 -9.68
C ASP A 185 -7.98 13.12 -10.44
N GLU A 186 -9.10 13.28 -11.17
CA GLU A 186 -9.43 14.48 -11.93
C GLU A 186 -9.62 15.75 -11.07
N GLU A 187 -9.92 15.57 -9.77
CA GLU A 187 -10.16 16.64 -8.80
C GLU A 187 -8.89 17.00 -8.00
N GLY A 188 -7.80 16.25 -8.20
CA GLY A 188 -6.53 16.41 -7.51
C GLY A 188 -6.45 15.69 -6.16
N GLU A 189 -7.43 14.84 -5.81
CA GLU A 189 -7.35 14.00 -4.61
C GLU A 189 -6.27 12.94 -4.79
N ILE A 190 -5.50 12.70 -3.72
CA ILE A 190 -4.34 11.80 -3.77
C ILE A 190 -4.80 10.34 -3.83
N ARG A 191 -4.31 9.62 -4.85
CA ARG A 191 -4.59 8.19 -5.07
C ARG A 191 -3.36 7.30 -4.93
N ALA A 192 -2.14 7.86 -5.03
CA ALA A 192 -0.91 7.11 -4.86
C ALA A 192 0.26 7.97 -4.34
N VAL A 193 1.13 7.33 -3.55
CA VAL A 193 2.37 7.91 -3.02
C VAL A 193 3.54 6.94 -3.15
N GLU A 194 4.75 7.51 -3.25
CA GLU A 194 6.01 6.79 -3.31
C GLU A 194 7.07 7.47 -2.43
N LEU A 195 7.85 6.69 -1.67
CA LEU A 195 9.00 7.23 -0.94
C LEU A 195 10.24 7.17 -1.83
N VAL A 196 10.69 8.33 -2.33
CA VAL A 196 11.76 8.40 -3.37
C VAL A 196 13.16 8.06 -2.85
N THR A 197 13.34 8.02 -1.54
CA THR A 197 14.59 7.65 -0.86
C THR A 197 14.68 6.14 -0.57
N HIS A 198 13.69 5.36 -0.96
CA HIS A 198 13.57 3.94 -0.67
C HIS A 198 13.65 3.10 -1.96
N PRO A 199 14.26 1.89 -1.97
CA PRO A 199 14.41 1.08 -3.19
C PRO A 199 13.07 0.74 -3.85
N PHE A 200 12.05 0.39 -3.05
CA PHE A 200 10.67 0.26 -3.49
C PHE A 200 9.74 0.50 -2.31
N PHE A 201 9.03 1.63 -2.28
CA PHE A 201 8.00 1.91 -1.29
C PHE A 201 6.86 2.59 -2.01
N VAL A 202 5.82 1.80 -2.31
CA VAL A 202 4.67 2.22 -3.10
C VAL A 202 3.44 2.02 -2.25
N ALA A 203 2.57 3.03 -2.22
CA ALA A 203 1.26 2.87 -1.61
C ALA A 203 0.17 3.49 -2.48
N THR A 204 -0.94 2.77 -2.63
CA THR A 204 -2.06 3.14 -3.50
C THR A 204 -3.38 3.03 -2.76
N LEU A 205 -4.26 4.00 -2.95
CA LEU A 205 -5.61 3.94 -2.41
C LEU A 205 -6.45 2.89 -3.17
N PHE A 206 -6.23 2.75 -4.47
CA PHE A 206 -6.86 1.71 -5.30
C PHE A 206 -6.29 0.31 -5.01
N GLN A 207 -7.05 -0.70 -5.41
CA GLN A 207 -6.81 -2.12 -5.17
C GLN A 207 -6.57 -2.87 -6.48
N HIS A 208 -5.44 -2.59 -7.14
CA HIS A 208 -5.09 -3.18 -8.44
C HIS A 208 -4.94 -4.71 -8.40
N GLU A 209 -4.74 -5.29 -7.22
CA GLU A 209 -4.68 -6.73 -6.99
C GLU A 209 -5.98 -7.44 -7.38
N ARG A 210 -7.13 -6.74 -7.31
CA ARG A 210 -8.44 -7.30 -7.65
C ARG A 210 -8.55 -7.75 -9.10
N HIS A 211 -7.74 -7.16 -9.99
CA HIS A 211 -7.65 -7.56 -11.40
C HIS A 211 -7.28 -9.03 -11.59
N ALA A 212 -6.57 -9.64 -10.62
CA ALA A 212 -6.21 -11.04 -10.69
C ALA A 212 -7.42 -11.99 -10.68
N LEU A 213 -8.57 -11.57 -10.13
CA LEU A 213 -9.82 -12.35 -10.18
C LEU A 213 -10.37 -12.48 -11.60
N ASP A 214 -10.07 -11.50 -12.47
CA ASP A 214 -10.43 -11.52 -13.89
C ASP A 214 -9.32 -12.12 -14.77
N GLY A 215 -8.25 -12.67 -14.17
CA GLY A 215 -7.06 -13.13 -14.90
C GLY A 215 -6.26 -12.00 -15.55
N ARG A 216 -6.43 -10.76 -15.08
CA ARG A 216 -5.65 -9.60 -15.54
C ARG A 216 -4.43 -9.39 -14.62
N PRO A 217 -3.30 -8.94 -15.18
CA PRO A 217 -2.08 -8.74 -14.39
C PRO A 217 -2.27 -7.62 -13.37
N ALA A 218 -1.58 -7.75 -12.23
CA ALA A 218 -1.47 -6.71 -11.21
C ALA A 218 -0.07 -6.07 -11.29
N PRO A 219 0.11 -4.95 -12.05
CA PRO A 219 1.44 -4.48 -12.44
C PRO A 219 2.34 -4.10 -11.26
N LEU A 220 1.77 -3.55 -10.18
CA LEU A 220 2.53 -3.21 -9.00
C LEU A 220 2.97 -4.44 -8.19
N VAL A 221 2.23 -5.56 -8.22
CA VAL A 221 2.71 -6.82 -7.60
C VAL A 221 3.95 -7.33 -8.35
N GLN A 222 3.94 -7.27 -9.68
CA GLN A 222 5.10 -7.64 -10.49
C GLN A 222 6.31 -6.72 -10.21
N ALA A 223 6.10 -5.41 -10.15
CA ALA A 223 7.17 -4.46 -9.84
C ALA A 223 7.73 -4.66 -8.41
N PHE A 224 6.84 -4.92 -7.45
CA PHE A 224 7.15 -5.18 -6.05
C PHE A 224 8.00 -6.46 -5.88
N LEU A 225 7.57 -7.58 -6.46
CA LEU A 225 8.33 -8.83 -6.42
C LEU A 225 9.67 -8.73 -7.15
N ARG A 226 9.74 -7.95 -8.23
CA ARG A 226 11.01 -7.66 -8.92
C ARG A 226 11.96 -6.84 -8.06
N ALA A 227 11.45 -5.92 -7.23
CA ALA A 227 12.28 -5.19 -6.28
C ALA A 227 12.78 -6.09 -5.14
N ALA A 228 11.95 -7.01 -4.67
CA ALA A 228 12.31 -8.01 -3.66
C ALA A 228 13.34 -9.04 -4.12
N ALA A 229 13.46 -9.28 -5.42
CA ALA A 229 14.40 -10.23 -6.00
C ALA A 229 15.82 -9.69 -6.25
N GLN A 230 16.09 -8.42 -5.90
CA GLN A 230 17.37 -7.75 -6.19
C GLN A 230 18.39 -7.87 -5.06
#